data_AF-A0A820UED3-F1
#
_entry.id   AF-A0A820UED3-F1
#
_cell.length_a   1.000
_cell.length_b   1.000
_cell.length_c   1.000
_cell.angle_alpha   90.00
_cell.angle_beta   90.00
_cell.angle_gamma   90.00
#
_symmetry.space_group_name_H-M   'P 1'
#
loop_
_entity.id
_entity.type
_entity.pdbx_description
1 polymer ?
#
loop_
_entity_poly.entity_id
_entity_poly.type
_entity_poly.pdbx_seq_one_letter_code
_entity_poly.pdbx_strand_id
1 'polypeptide(L)'
;MNPKTILPICMGVLLLWTLIALNLFPISLPTFLYRIILVVPFLGIMLFGFYSLFYLIYKVMNLKDCPQAQIDLQREIERIRTDSRYQSLFRGNSNTR
;
A
#
# COMPACT_ATOMS: atom_id res chain seq x y z
N MET A 1 2.78 3.70 -9.27
CA MET A 1 3.83 4.22 -8.36
C MET A 1 4.93 3.17 -8.29
N ASN A 2 6.17 3.52 -8.63
CA ASN A 2 7.23 2.53 -8.76
C ASN A 2 7.67 2.00 -7.39
N PRO A 3 7.77 0.69 -7.16
CA PRO A 3 8.13 0.12 -5.85
C PRO A 3 9.53 0.58 -5.39
N LYS A 4 10.41 0.82 -6.37
CA LYS A 4 11.80 1.28 -6.16
C LYS A 4 11.89 2.70 -5.58
N THR A 5 10.94 3.58 -5.90
CA THR A 5 10.94 4.98 -5.43
C THR A 5 10.28 5.14 -4.06
N ILE A 6 9.51 4.17 -3.59
CA ILE A 6 8.83 4.22 -2.28
C ILE A 6 9.81 3.96 -1.14
N LEU A 7 10.74 3.02 -1.33
CA LEU A 7 11.75 2.65 -0.35
C LEU A 7 12.60 3.83 0.17
N PRO A 8 13.22 4.68 -0.68
CA PRO A 8 14.02 5.81 -0.19
C PRO A 8 13.18 6.91 0.48
N ILE A 9 11.92 7.09 0.06
CA ILE A 9 11.03 8.09 0.66
C ILE A 9 10.66 7.69 2.09
N CYS A 10 10.27 6.43 2.31
CA CYS A 10 9.98 5.92 3.64
C CYS A 10 11.20 6.00 4.56
N MET A 11 12.38 5.65 4.03
CA MET A 11 13.63 5.69 4.79
C MET A 11 14.01 7.12 5.19
N GLY A 12 13.84 8.11 4.30
CA GLY A 12 14.08 9.52 4.59
C GLY A 12 13.13 10.09 5.65
N VAL A 13 11.85 9.73 5.60
CA VAL A 13 10.85 10.16 6.59
C VAL A 13 11.13 9.56 7.96
N LEU A 14 11.49 8.28 8.03
CA LEU A 14 11.86 7.61 9.28
C LEU A 14 13.12 8.24 9.89
N LEU A 15 14.12 8.54 9.05
CA LEU A 15 15.39 9.13 9.49
C LEU A 15 15.22 10.58 9.95
N LEU A 16 14.35 11.35 9.28
CA LEU A 16 13.96 12.69 9.73
C LEU A 16 13.24 12.64 11.09
N TRP A 17 12.33 11.69 11.27
CA TRP A 17 11.60 11.54 12.53
C TRP A 17 12.52 11.13 13.69
N THR A 18 13.46 10.19 13.47
CA THR A 18 14.42 9.80 14.52
C THR A 18 15.33 10.95 14.92
N LEU A 19 15.82 11.76 13.97
CA LEU A 19 16.62 12.95 14.26
C LEU A 19 15.88 13.95 15.16
N ILE A 20 14.58 14.14 14.92
CA ILE A 20 13.73 15.00 15.74
C ILE A 20 13.50 14.37 17.12
N ALA A 21 13.26 13.05 17.19
CA ALA A 21 13.03 12.33 18.46
C ALA A 21 14.28 12.31 19.37
N LEU A 22 15.48 12.23 18.78
CA LEU A 22 16.77 12.27 19.48
C LEU A 22 17.15 13.67 19.99
N ASN A 23 16.31 14.70 19.76
CA ASN A 23 16.51 16.07 20.22
C ASN A 23 17.88 16.65 19.80
N LEU A 24 18.33 16.30 18.58
CA LEU A 24 19.67 16.62 18.09
C LEU A 24 19.87 18.12 17.79
N PHE A 25 18.79 18.88 17.72
CA PHE A 25 18.80 20.34 17.73
C PHE A 25 18.34 20.83 19.11
N PRO A 26 19.14 21.60 19.85
CA PRO A 26 18.75 22.23 21.11
C PRO A 26 17.87 23.46 20.83
N ILE A 27 16.73 23.23 20.20
CA ILE A 27 15.69 24.25 20.03
C ILE A 27 14.87 24.22 21.32
N SER A 28 14.62 25.38 21.93
CA SER A 28 13.75 25.53 23.10
C SER A 28 12.29 25.23 22.74
N LEU A 29 11.98 23.97 22.39
CA LEU A 29 10.63 23.53 22.11
C LEU A 29 9.90 23.29 23.44
N PRO A 30 8.65 23.78 23.57
CA PRO A 30 7.84 23.47 24.73
C PRO A 30 7.64 21.95 24.83
N THR A 31 7.74 21.41 26.05
CA THR A 31 7.65 19.97 26.36
C THR A 31 6.41 19.28 25.78
N PHE A 32 5.34 20.05 25.58
CA PHE A 32 4.10 19.61 24.93
C PHE A 32 4.31 19.14 23.48
N LEU A 33 5.09 19.87 22.68
CA LEU A 33 5.33 19.53 21.27
C LEU A 33 6.15 18.23 21.13
N TYR A 34 7.14 18.03 22.00
CA TYR A 34 7.96 16.83 22.01
C TYR A 34 7.12 15.57 22.25
N ARG A 35 6.16 15.66 23.19
CA ARG A 35 5.23 14.57 23.49
C ARG A 35 4.32 14.25 22.30
N ILE A 36 3.87 15.25 21.56
CA ILE A 36 3.05 15.05 20.35
C ILE A 36 3.87 14.35 19.27
N ILE A 37 5.07 14.85 18.97
CA ILE A 37 5.97 14.30 17.93
C ILE A 37 6.27 12.81 18.13
N LEU A 38 6.42 12.38 19.38
CA LEU A 38 6.62 10.96 19.71
C LEU A 38 5.40 10.09 19.40
N VAL A 39 4.18 10.64 19.49
CA VAL A 39 2.91 9.92 19.27
C VAL A 39 2.46 9.98 17.80
N VAL A 40 2.93 10.96 17.03
CA VAL A 40 2.64 11.11 15.58
C VAL A 40 2.81 9.81 14.77
N PRO A 41 3.91 9.04 14.87
CA PRO A 41 4.05 7.82 14.06
C PRO A 41 3.01 6.76 14.44
N PHE A 42 2.67 6.65 15.73
CA PHE A 42 1.65 5.71 16.19
C PHE A 42 0.28 6.10 15.67
N LEU A 43 -0.07 7.39 15.72
CA LEU A 43 -1.31 7.92 15.17
C LEU A 43 -1.37 7.71 13.64
N GLY A 44 -0.26 7.93 12.94
CA GLY A 44 -0.16 7.72 11.49
C GLY A 44 -0.41 6.26 11.09
N ILE A 45 0.20 5.31 11.81
CA ILE A 45 -0.02 3.87 11.58
C ILE A 45 -1.47 3.49 11.91
N MET A 46 -2.03 4.01 13.01
CA MET A 46 -3.41 3.75 13.39
C MET A 46 -4.39 4.24 12.32
N LEU A 47 -4.28 5.51 11.90
CA LEU A 47 -5.12 6.09 10.85
C LEU A 47 -4.97 5.35 9.53
N PHE A 48 -3.73 5.03 9.13
CA PHE A 48 -3.47 4.27 7.91
C PHE A 48 -4.08 2.86 7.97
N GLY A 49 -3.96 2.19 9.12
CA GLY A 49 -4.55 0.88 9.35
C GLY A 49 -6.08 0.92 9.24
N PHE A 50 -6.72 1.86 9.92
CA PHE A 50 -8.17 2.04 9.84
C PHE A 50 -8.62 2.43 8.43
N TYR A 51 -7.92 3.35 7.77
CA TYR A 51 -8.23 3.76 6.39
C TYR A 51 -8.13 2.59 5.43
N SER A 52 -7.06 1.79 5.52
CA SER A 52 -6.87 0.60 4.69
C SER A 52 -7.98 -0.42 4.93
N LEU A 53 -8.32 -0.69 6.19
CA LEU A 53 -9.38 -1.63 6.55
C LEU A 53 -10.74 -1.16 6.02
N PHE A 54 -11.09 0.11 6.24
CA PHE A 54 -12.35 0.68 5.79
C PHE A 54 -12.45 0.70 4.27
N TYR A 55 -11.36 1.05 3.58
CA TYR A 55 -11.28 1.03 2.12
C TYR A 55 -11.46 -0.38 1.57
N LEU A 56 -10.81 -1.38 2.17
CA LEU A 56 -10.98 -2.79 1.79
C LEU A 56 -12.41 -3.27 2.03
N ILE A 57 -13.00 -2.98 3.19
CA ILE A 57 -14.38 -3.34 3.50
C ILE A 57 -15.33 -2.68 2.51
N TYR A 58 -15.19 -1.37 2.26
CA TYR A 58 -16.02 -0.63 1.31
C TYR A 58 -15.92 -1.22 -0.10
N LYS A 59 -14.70 -1.58 -0.52
CA LYS A 59 -14.46 -2.21 -1.82
C LYS A 59 -15.10 -3.60 -1.89
N VAL A 60 -14.88 -4.45 -0.90
CA VAL A 60 -15.47 -5.80 -0.82
C VAL A 60 -17.00 -5.75 -0.81
N MET A 61 -17.59 -4.79 -0.09
CA MET A 61 -19.04 -4.58 -0.07
C MET A 61 -19.56 -4.12 -1.44
N ASN A 62 -18.93 -3.12 -2.08
CA ASN A 62 -19.34 -2.66 -3.41
C ASN A 62 -19.20 -3.71 -4.51
N LEU A 63 -18.20 -4.61 -4.39
CA LEU A 63 -18.04 -5.74 -5.30
C LEU A 63 -19.23 -6.71 -5.22
N LYS A 64 -19.90 -6.81 -4.07
CA LYS A 64 -21.09 -7.65 -3.88
C LYS A 64 -22.33 -7.07 -4.57
N ASP A 65 -22.42 -5.74 -4.65
CA ASP A 65 -23.60 -5.05 -5.18
C ASP A 65 -23.57 -4.85 -6.71
N CYS A 66 -22.45 -5.11 -7.38
CA CYS A 66 -22.34 -5.08 -8.84
C CYS A 66 -21.91 -6.45 -9.40
N PRO A 67 -22.84 -7.41 -9.55
CA PRO A 67 -22.54 -8.73 -10.12
C PRO A 67 -21.99 -8.64 -11.56
N GLN A 68 -22.30 -7.58 -12.31
CA GLN A 68 -21.83 -7.41 -13.69
C GLN A 68 -20.31 -7.22 -13.81
N ALA A 69 -19.69 -6.43 -12.93
CA ALA A 69 -18.25 -6.14 -13.03
C ALA A 69 -17.37 -7.35 -12.65
N GLN A 70 -17.82 -8.18 -11.71
CA GLN A 70 -17.15 -9.44 -11.40
C GLN A 70 -17.32 -10.48 -12.50
N ILE A 71 -18.53 -10.61 -13.05
CA ILE A 71 -18.79 -11.56 -14.14
C ILE A 71 -18.00 -11.17 -15.39
N ASP A 72 -17.85 -9.89 -15.71
CA ASP A 72 -17.09 -9.46 -16.88
C ASP A 72 -15.59 -9.71 -16.72
N LEU A 73 -15.00 -9.45 -15.54
CA LEU A 73 -13.60 -9.82 -15.27
C LEU A 73 -13.39 -11.34 -15.19
N GLN A 74 -14.31 -12.09 -14.59
CA GLN A 74 -14.20 -13.55 -14.54
C GLN A 74 -14.37 -14.18 -15.92
N ARG A 75 -15.27 -13.66 -16.78
CA ARG A 75 -15.37 -14.06 -18.18
C ARG A 75 -14.09 -13.75 -18.96
N GLU A 76 -13.43 -12.63 -18.67
CA GLU A 76 -12.14 -12.30 -19.30
C GLU A 76 -11.05 -13.30 -18.87
N ILE A 77 -10.99 -13.66 -17.59
CA ILE A 77 -10.07 -14.68 -17.05
C ILE A 77 -10.37 -16.06 -17.64
N GLU A 78 -11.64 -16.44 -17.75
CA GLU A 78 -12.06 -17.72 -18.30
C GLU A 78 -11.78 -17.80 -19.80
N ARG A 79 -12.00 -16.71 -20.56
CA ARG A 79 -11.59 -16.62 -21.97
C ARG A 79 -10.09 -16.81 -22.15
N ILE A 80 -9.27 -16.14 -21.34
CA ILE A 80 -7.80 -16.32 -21.34
C ILE A 80 -7.42 -17.76 -20.98
N ARG A 81 -8.17 -18.41 -20.08
CA ARG A 81 -7.92 -19.79 -19.64
C ARG A 81 -8.32 -20.84 -20.66
N THR A 82 -9.41 -20.62 -21.40
CA THR A 82 -9.88 -21.50 -22.46
C THR A 82 -9.10 -21.32 -23.76
N ASP A 83 -8.43 -20.18 -23.93
CA ASP A 83 -7.57 -19.95 -25.09
C ASP A 83 -6.18 -20.59 -24.88
N SER A 84 -6.05 -21.82 -25.39
CA SER A 84 -4.81 -22.59 -25.44
C SER A 84 -3.64 -21.86 -26.13
N ARG A 85 -3.89 -20.80 -26.92
CA ARG A 85 -2.85 -19.98 -27.56
C ARG A 85 -2.14 -19.05 -26.58
N TYR A 86 -2.85 -18.50 -25.61
CA TYR A 86 -2.23 -17.68 -24.57
C TYR A 86 -1.41 -18.55 -23.62
N GLN A 87 -1.93 -19.73 -23.27
CA GLN A 87 -1.22 -20.67 -22.40
C GLN A 87 0.14 -21.12 -22.97
N SER A 88 0.25 -21.32 -24.28
CA SER A 88 1.54 -21.65 -24.93
C SER A 88 2.51 -20.46 -24.97
N LEU A 89 2.01 -19.23 -25.12
CA LEU A 89 2.83 -18.01 -25.03
C LEU A 89 3.38 -17.76 -23.63
N PHE A 90 2.59 -17.95 -22.57
CA PHE A 90 3.05 -17.83 -21.19
C PHE A 90 4.03 -18.95 -20.80
N ARG A 91 3.81 -20.19 -21.30
CA ARG A 91 4.69 -21.34 -21.04
C ARG A 91 6.04 -21.23 -21.77
N GLY A 92 6.08 -20.59 -22.94
CA GLY A 92 7.33 -20.32 -23.66
C GLY A 92 8.19 -19.22 -23.02
N ASN A 93 7.57 -18.24 -22.37
CA ASN A 93 8.26 -17.14 -21.69
C ASN A 93 8.82 -17.55 -20.31
N SER A 94 8.24 -18.56 -19.63
CA SER A 94 8.78 -19.06 -18.36
C SER A 94 10.01 -19.97 -18.53
N ASN A 95 10.34 -20.38 -19.76
CA ASN A 95 11.49 -21.24 -20.05
C ASN A 95 12.73 -20.43 -20.54
N THR A 96 12.59 -19.11 -20.65
CA THR A 96 13.64 -18.18 -21.11
C THR A 96 14.03 -17.17 -20.04
N ARG A 97 13.67 -17.41 -18.76
CA ARG A 97 14.15 -16.63 -17.63
C ARG A 97 14.71 -17.52 -16.52
#